data_AF-A0A0M8SHZ2-F1
#
_entry.id   AF-A0A0M8SHZ2-F1
#
_cell.length_a   1.000
_cell.length_b   1.000
_cell.length_c   1.000
_cell.angle_alpha   90.00
_cell.angle_beta   90.00
_cell.angle_gamma   90.00
#
_symmetry.space_group_name_H-M   'P 1'
#
loop_
_entity.id
_entity.type
_entity.pdbx_description
1 polymer ?
#
loop_
_entity_poly.entity_id
_entity_poly.type
_entity_poly.pdbx_seq_one_letter_code
_entity_poly.pdbx_strand_id
1 'polypeptide(L)'
;MQVSDRFHLWQGLSRRVQEIATAHRGCLPAATPDPEPVIPEPAEARDPEAADTPARRHAKRLFDAVHAVTDTARGRSYHSIARELGLNRRTVRKYARAATWQECIRRHYPRRPTPLDPYLGHLSQRWDEGEHNAFVLHQEIAAKGYRGHYQQVKLAVQPLRRGLLLEEVHERVTPREVARWIATAPDQRGLHVRERLARLLEHCPELQRTHTLVREFAAMLDAQDAALLPAWLDQLTTSHLPALASMAKSIREDEAAVMQGITTSFSSGVNEGRITDVKLQKRIMGGRAGVPLLRQRVVLIAHLRRHYPGSNSPVPP
;
A
#
# COMPACT_ATOMS: atom_id res chain seq x y z
N MET A 1 11.09 34.56 -6.19
CA MET A 1 11.15 33.53 -5.15
C MET A 1 10.88 32.18 -5.80
N GLN A 2 11.84 31.26 -5.77
CA GLN A 2 11.67 29.90 -6.28
C GLN A 2 11.13 29.04 -5.14
N VAL A 3 10.08 28.25 -5.41
CA VAL A 3 9.39 27.42 -4.42
C VAL A 3 9.22 26.02 -5.01
N SER A 4 9.73 25.01 -4.31
CA SER A 4 9.57 23.61 -4.72
C SER A 4 8.17 23.09 -4.37
N ASP A 5 7.64 22.18 -5.19
CA ASP A 5 6.33 21.59 -4.95
C ASP A 5 6.40 20.46 -3.91
N ARG A 6 5.65 20.63 -2.80
CA ARG A 6 5.52 19.63 -1.72
C ARG A 6 5.05 18.27 -2.24
N PHE A 7 4.14 18.23 -3.21
CA PHE A 7 3.66 16.99 -3.81
C PHE A 7 4.80 16.25 -4.51
N HIS A 8 5.62 16.94 -5.29
CA HIS A 8 6.76 16.32 -5.98
C HIS A 8 7.85 15.87 -5.02
N LEU A 9 8.11 16.63 -3.95
CA LEU A 9 9.03 16.22 -2.89
C LEU A 9 8.54 14.93 -2.22
N TRP A 10 7.25 14.88 -1.85
CA TRP A 10 6.64 13.70 -1.24
C TRP A 10 6.61 12.48 -2.18
N GLN A 11 6.27 12.71 -3.45
CA GLN A 11 6.25 11.68 -4.48
C GLN A 11 7.66 11.12 -4.74
N GLY A 12 8.67 11.99 -4.77
CA GLY A 12 10.08 11.62 -4.88
C GLY A 12 10.50 10.73 -3.72
N LEU A 13 10.18 11.14 -2.48
CA LEU A 13 10.45 10.35 -1.29
C LEU A 13 9.77 8.97 -1.35
N SER A 14 8.47 8.93 -1.66
CA SER A 14 7.72 7.67 -1.78
C SER A 14 8.31 6.72 -2.83
N ARG A 15 8.88 7.25 -3.91
CA ARG A 15 9.57 6.43 -4.93
C ARG A 15 10.85 5.82 -4.36
N ARG A 16 11.65 6.59 -3.63
CA ARG A 16 12.86 6.07 -2.96
C ARG A 16 12.55 5.02 -1.91
N VAL A 17 11.47 5.19 -1.16
CA VAL A 17 10.99 4.16 -0.22
C VAL A 17 10.63 2.87 -0.97
N GLN A 18 9.99 2.95 -2.14
CA GLN A 18 9.70 1.77 -2.96
C GLN A 18 10.98 1.09 -3.48
N GLU A 19 11.99 1.86 -3.89
CA GLU A 19 13.30 1.32 -4.29
C GLU A 19 13.96 0.55 -3.13
N ILE A 20 13.95 1.12 -1.92
CA ILE A 20 14.47 0.46 -0.72
C ILE A 20 13.68 -0.80 -0.39
N ALA A 21 12.34 -0.73 -0.39
CA ALA A 21 11.51 -1.91 -0.16
C ALA A 21 11.73 -3.01 -1.22
N THR A 22 12.15 -2.63 -2.44
CA THR A 22 12.51 -3.58 -3.49
C THR A 22 13.89 -4.21 -3.24
N ALA A 23 14.87 -3.44 -2.79
CA ALA A 23 16.19 -3.94 -2.38
C ALA A 23 16.08 -4.90 -1.19
N HIS A 24 15.22 -4.58 -0.22
CA HIS A 24 14.95 -5.38 0.97
C HIS A 24 13.76 -6.33 0.81
N ARG A 25 13.47 -6.77 -0.44
CA ARG A 25 12.34 -7.68 -0.72
C ARG A 25 12.36 -8.98 0.10
N GLY A 26 13.55 -9.40 0.56
CA GLY A 26 13.74 -10.58 1.40
C GLY A 26 13.12 -10.44 2.80
N CYS A 27 12.93 -9.22 3.29
CA CYS A 27 12.37 -8.94 4.60
C CYS A 27 10.83 -8.93 4.60
N LEU A 28 10.20 -8.77 3.43
CA LEU A 28 8.74 -8.63 3.29
C LEU A 28 7.92 -9.80 3.86
N PRO A 29 8.38 -11.07 3.80
CA PRO A 29 7.71 -12.18 4.48
C PRO A 29 7.54 -11.98 5.99
N ALA A 30 8.41 -11.24 6.67
CA ALA A 30 8.28 -10.99 8.12
C ALA A 30 7.03 -10.15 8.48
N ALA A 31 6.39 -9.51 7.49
CA ALA A 31 5.12 -8.82 7.71
C ALA A 31 3.95 -9.80 7.96
N THR A 32 4.06 -11.04 7.49
CA THR A 32 3.14 -12.15 7.81
C THR A 32 3.66 -12.91 9.03
N PRO A 33 2.79 -13.35 9.95
CA PRO A 33 3.23 -14.19 11.05
C PRO A 33 3.80 -15.51 10.51
N ASP A 34 4.87 -16.02 11.11
CA ASP A 34 5.38 -17.35 10.77
C ASP A 34 4.28 -18.40 10.99
N PRO A 35 4.12 -19.38 10.08
CA PRO A 35 3.30 -20.53 10.37
C PRO A 35 3.94 -21.25 11.56
N GLU A 36 3.15 -21.43 12.62
CA GLU A 36 3.56 -22.22 13.77
C GLU A 36 3.92 -23.64 13.27
N PRO A 37 5.06 -24.23 13.69
CA PRO A 37 5.43 -25.56 13.23
C PRO A 37 4.33 -26.54 13.66
N VAL A 38 3.58 -27.06 12.69
CA VAL A 38 2.60 -28.11 12.91
C VAL A 38 3.38 -29.37 13.25
N ILE A 39 3.53 -29.64 14.54
CA ILE A 39 3.88 -30.98 15.02
C ILE A 39 2.70 -31.88 14.60
N PRO A 40 2.91 -32.94 13.80
CA PRO A 40 1.82 -33.83 13.42
C PRO A 40 1.40 -34.64 14.64
N GLU A 41 0.37 -34.16 15.35
CA GLU A 41 -0.34 -34.95 16.34
C GLU A 41 -1.34 -35.88 15.63
N PRO A 42 -1.56 -37.12 16.15
CA PRO A 42 -2.46 -38.08 15.53
C PRO A 42 -3.88 -37.54 15.43
N ALA A 43 -4.54 -37.89 14.33
CA ALA A 43 -5.88 -37.47 13.98
C ALA A 43 -6.95 -38.08 14.91
N GLU A 44 -7.15 -37.51 16.10
CA GLU A 44 -8.36 -37.73 16.89
C GLU A 44 -8.96 -36.39 17.32
N ALA A 45 -10.19 -36.14 16.83
CA ALA A 45 -11.17 -35.14 17.27
C ALA A 45 -10.62 -33.72 17.57
N ARG A 46 -10.25 -32.96 16.54
CA ARG A 46 -10.16 -31.49 16.67
C ARG A 46 -11.44 -30.83 16.19
N ASP A 47 -12.20 -30.28 17.13
CA ASP A 47 -13.17 -29.23 16.83
C ASP A 47 -12.44 -28.08 16.11
N PRO A 48 -12.82 -27.72 14.86
CA PRO A 48 -12.15 -26.66 14.10
C PRO A 48 -12.30 -25.25 14.73
N GLU A 49 -13.09 -25.12 15.79
CA GLU A 49 -13.25 -23.88 16.56
C GLU A 49 -12.08 -23.54 17.48
N ALA A 50 -11.22 -24.49 17.84
CA ALA A 50 -10.23 -24.31 18.91
C ALA A 50 -8.83 -23.82 18.47
N ALA A 51 -8.49 -23.83 17.17
CA ALA A 51 -7.15 -23.42 16.73
C ALA A 51 -6.94 -21.89 16.87
N ASP A 52 -6.12 -21.43 17.82
CA ASP A 52 -5.85 -20.00 18.05
C ASP A 52 -4.98 -19.38 16.94
N THR A 53 -5.61 -19.00 15.83
CA THR A 53 -4.90 -18.39 14.69
C THR A 53 -4.49 -16.93 14.99
N PRO A 54 -3.43 -16.40 14.34
CA PRO A 54 -3.08 -14.98 14.44
C PRO A 54 -4.24 -14.03 14.10
N ALA A 55 -5.14 -14.44 13.18
CA ALA A 55 -6.35 -13.70 12.84
C ALA A 55 -7.38 -13.69 13.98
N ARG A 56 -7.50 -14.79 14.74
CA ARG A 56 -8.34 -14.89 15.94
C ARG A 56 -7.81 -13.98 17.05
N ARG A 57 -6.50 -14.01 17.34
CA ARG A 57 -5.84 -13.09 18.28
C ARG A 57 -6.03 -11.62 17.90
N HIS A 58 -5.92 -11.30 16.60
CA HIS A 58 -6.14 -9.95 16.09
C HIS A 58 -7.60 -9.47 16.25
N ALA A 59 -8.57 -10.32 15.92
CA ALA A 59 -9.98 -10.02 16.11
C ALA A 59 -10.33 -9.80 17.59
N LYS A 60 -9.75 -10.63 18.48
CA LYS A 60 -9.89 -10.45 19.94
C LYS A 60 -9.35 -9.10 20.42
N ARG A 61 -8.13 -8.73 20.03
CA ARG A 61 -7.54 -7.41 20.38
C ARG A 61 -8.38 -6.23 19.90
N LEU A 62 -8.91 -6.30 18.66
CA LEU A 62 -9.79 -5.26 18.12
C LEU A 62 -11.11 -5.15 18.89
N PHE A 63 -11.67 -6.29 19.26
CA PHE A 63 -12.87 -6.35 20.08
C PHE A 63 -12.63 -5.69 21.44
N ASP A 64 -11.59 -6.11 22.14
CA ASP A 64 -11.24 -5.58 23.46
C ASP A 64 -10.98 -4.06 23.41
N ALA A 65 -10.24 -3.58 22.41
CA ALA A 65 -9.95 -2.15 22.24
C ALA A 65 -11.19 -1.31 21.92
N VAL A 66 -12.11 -1.83 21.11
CA VAL A 66 -13.36 -1.13 20.79
C VAL A 66 -14.29 -1.10 22.00
N HIS A 67 -14.46 -2.24 22.69
CA HIS A 67 -15.31 -2.35 23.89
C HIS A 67 -14.81 -1.47 25.04
N ALA A 68 -13.49 -1.44 25.28
CA ALA A 68 -12.90 -0.57 26.29
C ALA A 68 -13.27 0.92 26.12
N VAL A 69 -13.32 1.41 24.87
CA VAL A 69 -13.67 2.81 24.57
C VAL A 69 -15.19 3.03 24.52
N THR A 70 -15.97 2.04 24.07
CA THR A 70 -17.43 2.17 24.05
C THR A 70 -18.05 2.09 25.44
N ASP A 71 -17.48 1.29 26.33
CA ASP A 71 -18.01 1.05 27.68
C ASP A 71 -17.72 2.23 28.62
N THR A 72 -16.56 2.86 28.46
CA THR A 72 -16.14 4.01 29.27
C THR A 72 -16.78 5.33 28.81
N ALA A 73 -17.29 5.41 27.58
CA ALA A 73 -17.76 6.66 26.99
C ALA A 73 -19.23 6.61 26.54
N ARG A 74 -20.16 6.60 27.51
CA ARG A 74 -21.61 6.70 27.26
C ARG A 74 -21.92 7.93 26.41
N GLY A 75 -22.41 7.72 25.19
CA GLY A 75 -22.86 8.77 24.27
C GLY A 75 -21.85 9.21 23.18
N ARG A 76 -20.63 8.66 23.13
CA ARG A 76 -19.70 8.95 22.02
C ARG A 76 -20.18 8.30 20.72
N SER A 77 -20.12 9.07 19.62
CA SER A 77 -20.45 8.54 18.30
C SER A 77 -19.38 7.56 17.81
N TYR A 78 -19.79 6.55 17.02
CA TYR A 78 -18.85 5.63 16.36
C TYR A 78 -17.81 6.35 15.47
N HIS A 79 -18.08 7.57 15.01
CA HIS A 79 -17.09 8.38 14.27
C HIS A 79 -15.98 8.91 15.18
N SER A 80 -16.30 9.27 16.43
CA SER A 80 -15.31 9.71 17.40
C SER A 80 -14.39 8.56 17.78
N ILE A 81 -14.97 7.41 18.10
CA ILE A 81 -14.23 6.19 18.46
C ILE A 81 -13.37 5.71 17.27
N ALA A 82 -13.88 5.82 16.04
CA ALA A 82 -13.12 5.54 14.83
C ALA A 82 -11.88 6.41 14.67
N ARG A 83 -11.99 7.71 14.95
CA ARG A 83 -10.85 8.64 14.91
C ARG A 83 -9.82 8.33 15.99
N GLU A 84 -10.29 8.03 17.20
CA GLU A 84 -9.43 7.69 18.34
C GLU A 84 -8.65 6.39 18.11
N LEU A 85 -9.32 5.35 17.60
CA LEU A 85 -8.71 4.03 17.37
C LEU A 85 -8.00 3.90 16.01
N GLY A 86 -8.10 4.90 15.13
CA GLY A 86 -7.60 4.81 13.74
C GLY A 86 -8.29 3.71 12.92
N LEU A 87 -9.56 3.43 13.24
CA LEU A 87 -10.35 2.36 12.62
C LEU A 87 -11.41 2.96 11.69
N ASN A 88 -11.80 2.21 10.66
CA ASN A 88 -12.96 2.60 9.86
C ASN A 88 -14.23 2.57 10.75
N ARG A 89 -15.09 3.58 10.65
CA ARG A 89 -16.37 3.63 11.39
C ARG A 89 -17.22 2.37 11.24
N ARG A 90 -17.21 1.72 10.06
CA ARG A 90 -17.92 0.45 9.84
C ARG A 90 -17.31 -0.69 10.67
N THR A 91 -15.98 -0.70 10.83
CA THR A 91 -15.26 -1.64 11.70
C THR A 91 -15.61 -1.38 13.17
N VAL A 92 -15.51 -0.13 13.64
CA VAL A 92 -15.90 0.21 15.03
C VAL A 92 -17.34 -0.21 15.31
N ARG A 93 -18.28 0.14 14.42
CA ARG A 93 -19.68 -0.28 14.58
C ARG A 93 -19.84 -1.80 14.62
N LYS A 94 -19.10 -2.54 13.79
CA LYS A 94 -19.15 -3.99 13.75
C LYS A 94 -18.71 -4.59 15.09
N TYR A 95 -17.56 -4.16 15.61
CA TYR A 95 -17.00 -4.67 16.87
C TYR A 95 -17.81 -4.22 18.10
N ALA A 96 -18.25 -2.96 18.14
CA ALA A 96 -19.04 -2.42 19.24
C ALA A 96 -20.46 -3.02 19.37
N ARG A 97 -20.95 -3.68 18.31
CA ARG A 97 -22.27 -4.36 18.30
C ARG A 97 -22.16 -5.87 18.47
N ALA A 98 -20.97 -6.43 18.30
CA ALA A 98 -20.76 -7.85 18.50
C ALA A 98 -20.76 -8.13 19.99
N ALA A 99 -21.44 -9.20 20.40
CA ALA A 99 -21.41 -9.65 21.78
C ALA A 99 -20.11 -10.40 22.09
N THR A 100 -19.52 -11.01 21.07
CA THR A 100 -18.27 -11.77 21.17
C THR A 100 -17.31 -11.43 20.02
N TRP A 101 -16.01 -11.57 20.25
CA TRP A 101 -15.01 -11.30 19.20
C TRP A 101 -15.10 -12.32 18.04
N GLN A 102 -15.62 -13.51 18.31
CA GLN A 102 -15.84 -14.58 17.32
C GLN A 102 -16.83 -14.15 16.22
N GLU A 103 -17.89 -13.42 16.57
CA GLU A 103 -18.85 -12.84 15.60
C GLU A 103 -18.17 -11.84 14.64
N CYS A 104 -17.04 -11.27 15.06
CA CYS A 104 -16.28 -10.34 14.25
C CYS A 104 -15.29 -10.98 13.30
N ILE A 105 -14.96 -12.26 13.50
CA ILE A 105 -14.15 -13.01 12.54
C ILE A 105 -14.95 -13.10 11.25
N ARG A 106 -14.39 -12.63 10.13
CA ARG A 106 -14.99 -12.95 8.83
C ARG A 106 -14.93 -14.46 8.70
N ARG A 107 -16.08 -15.14 8.60
CA ARG A 107 -16.12 -16.44 7.92
C ARG A 107 -15.32 -16.25 6.63
N HIS A 108 -14.30 -17.08 6.39
CA HIS A 108 -13.54 -17.04 5.16
C HIS A 108 -14.56 -17.06 4.03
N TYR A 109 -14.76 -15.91 3.37
CA TYR A 109 -15.45 -15.94 2.10
C TYR A 109 -14.45 -16.65 1.20
N PRO A 110 -14.76 -17.84 0.69
CA PRO A 110 -13.85 -18.50 -0.21
C PRO A 110 -13.54 -17.51 -1.34
N ARG A 111 -12.26 -17.40 -1.66
CA ARG A 111 -11.80 -16.61 -2.80
C ARG A 111 -12.68 -17.00 -3.99
N ARG A 112 -13.02 -16.02 -4.85
CA ARG A 112 -13.66 -16.34 -6.13
C ARG A 112 -12.80 -17.39 -6.84
N PRO A 113 -13.37 -18.55 -7.20
CA PRO A 113 -12.60 -19.62 -7.80
C PRO A 113 -11.83 -19.08 -9.01
N THR A 114 -10.53 -19.31 -9.05
CA THR A 114 -9.75 -19.03 -10.24
C THR A 114 -9.89 -20.19 -11.23
N PRO A 115 -9.67 -19.95 -12.53
CA PRO A 115 -9.60 -21.04 -13.51
C PRO A 115 -8.54 -22.09 -13.22
N LEU A 116 -7.58 -21.82 -12.32
CA LEU A 116 -6.52 -22.75 -11.91
C LEU A 116 -6.95 -23.65 -10.76
N ASP A 117 -7.95 -23.26 -9.97
CA ASP A 117 -8.37 -23.96 -8.76
C ASP A 117 -8.77 -25.43 -9.00
N PRO A 118 -9.49 -25.78 -10.09
CA PRO A 118 -9.79 -27.18 -10.41
C PRO A 118 -8.56 -28.06 -10.66
N TYR A 119 -7.41 -27.44 -10.94
CA TYR A 119 -6.17 -28.13 -11.32
C TYR A 119 -5.14 -28.17 -10.18
N LEU A 120 -5.38 -27.50 -9.05
CA LEU A 120 -4.43 -27.46 -7.92
C LEU A 120 -4.15 -28.85 -7.33
N GLY A 121 -5.16 -29.71 -7.25
CA GLY A 121 -4.98 -31.10 -6.79
C GLY A 121 -4.05 -31.91 -7.71
N HIS A 122 -4.22 -31.75 -9.03
CA HIS A 122 -3.31 -32.36 -10.03
C HIS A 122 -1.89 -31.83 -9.89
N LEU A 123 -1.72 -30.52 -9.69
CA LEU A 123 -0.40 -29.92 -9.52
C LEU A 123 0.30 -30.40 -8.24
N SER A 124 -0.42 -30.55 -7.13
CA SER A 124 0.14 -31.09 -5.89
C SER A 124 0.55 -32.55 -6.05
N GLN A 125 -0.33 -33.37 -6.61
CA GLN A 125 -0.05 -34.79 -6.83
C GLN A 125 1.20 -34.99 -7.70
N ARG A 126 1.30 -34.27 -8.83
CA ARG A 126 2.46 -34.37 -9.73
C ARG A 126 3.74 -33.84 -9.09
N TRP A 127 3.61 -32.87 -8.17
CA TRP A 127 4.72 -32.39 -7.37
C TRP A 127 5.26 -33.48 -6.44
N ASP A 128 4.36 -34.18 -5.74
CA ASP A 128 4.72 -35.28 -4.84
C ASP A 128 5.27 -36.50 -5.59
N GLU A 129 4.84 -36.72 -6.83
CA GLU A 129 5.40 -37.69 -7.77
C GLU A 129 6.78 -37.30 -8.34
N GLY A 130 7.29 -36.12 -7.99
CA GLY A 130 8.64 -35.65 -8.34
C GLY A 130 8.73 -34.76 -9.59
N GLU A 131 7.62 -34.43 -10.24
CA GLU A 131 7.61 -33.56 -11.42
C GLU A 131 7.60 -32.09 -11.02
N HIS A 132 8.78 -31.52 -10.85
CA HIS A 132 8.96 -30.13 -10.41
C HIS A 132 8.97 -29.11 -11.55
N ASN A 133 8.90 -29.53 -12.82
CA ASN A 133 8.98 -28.62 -13.96
C ASN A 133 7.65 -27.92 -14.25
N ALA A 134 7.57 -26.63 -13.92
CA ALA A 134 6.36 -25.82 -14.13
C ALA A 134 5.88 -25.76 -15.59
N PHE A 135 6.77 -25.97 -16.56
CA PHE A 135 6.40 -26.02 -17.99
C PHE A 135 5.67 -27.31 -18.33
N VAL A 136 6.17 -28.45 -17.83
CA VAL A 136 5.53 -29.77 -17.98
C VAL A 136 4.16 -29.76 -17.30
N LEU A 137 4.11 -29.27 -16.06
CA LEU A 137 2.86 -29.12 -15.31
C LEU A 137 1.83 -28.22 -16.01
N HIS A 138 2.27 -27.15 -16.67
CA HIS A 138 1.38 -26.27 -17.44
C HIS A 138 0.84 -26.97 -18.70
N GLN A 139 1.66 -27.72 -19.42
CA GLN A 139 1.19 -28.51 -20.57
C GLN A 139 0.19 -29.59 -20.15
N GLU A 140 0.44 -30.29 -19.05
CA GLU A 140 -0.44 -31.33 -18.53
C GLU A 140 -1.83 -30.77 -18.19
N ILE A 141 -1.91 -29.63 -17.49
CA ILE A 141 -3.21 -29.03 -17.16
C ILE A 141 -3.85 -28.36 -18.39
N ALA A 142 -3.06 -27.86 -19.34
CA ALA A 142 -3.57 -27.33 -20.60
C ALA A 142 -4.24 -28.42 -21.44
N ALA A 143 -3.65 -29.62 -21.49
CA ALA A 143 -4.27 -30.81 -22.10
C ALA A 143 -5.57 -31.22 -21.39
N LYS A 144 -5.67 -30.96 -20.08
CA LYS A 144 -6.90 -31.14 -19.26
C LYS A 144 -7.88 -29.94 -19.34
N GLY A 145 -7.68 -29.03 -20.29
CA GLY A 145 -8.63 -27.93 -20.57
C GLY A 145 -8.33 -26.60 -19.88
N TYR A 146 -7.18 -26.46 -19.19
CA TYR A 146 -6.79 -25.19 -18.60
C TYR A 146 -6.42 -24.17 -19.68
N ARG A 147 -7.10 -23.03 -19.70
CA ARG A 147 -6.87 -21.93 -20.67
C ARG A 147 -6.04 -20.77 -20.13
N GLY A 148 -5.51 -20.88 -18.91
CA GLY A 148 -4.74 -19.81 -18.28
C GLY A 148 -3.26 -19.81 -18.66
N HIS A 149 -2.58 -18.72 -18.33
CA HIS A 149 -1.19 -18.48 -18.72
C HIS A 149 -0.19 -19.29 -17.88
N TYR A 150 0.92 -19.72 -18.50
CA TYR A 150 2.05 -20.42 -17.86
C TYR A 150 2.50 -19.77 -16.54
N GLN A 151 2.58 -18.43 -16.53
CA GLN A 151 2.99 -17.66 -15.36
C GLN A 151 2.14 -17.94 -14.11
N GLN A 152 0.83 -18.23 -14.27
CA GLN A 152 -0.04 -18.57 -13.15
C GLN A 152 0.32 -19.92 -12.53
N VAL A 153 0.66 -20.91 -13.36
CA VAL A 153 1.15 -22.23 -12.89
C VAL A 153 2.50 -22.09 -12.21
N LYS A 154 3.43 -21.35 -12.83
CA LYS A 154 4.75 -21.08 -12.27
C LYS A 154 4.66 -20.42 -10.88
N LEU A 155 3.75 -19.48 -10.70
CA LEU A 155 3.51 -18.83 -9.41
C LEU A 155 2.83 -19.78 -8.41
N ALA A 156 1.89 -20.61 -8.87
CA ALA A 156 1.20 -21.58 -8.02
C ALA A 156 2.14 -22.66 -7.47
N VAL A 157 3.12 -23.13 -8.23
CA VAL A 157 4.07 -24.18 -7.79
C VAL A 157 5.34 -23.64 -7.12
N GLN A 158 5.56 -22.32 -7.14
CA GLN A 158 6.70 -21.69 -6.47
C GLN A 158 6.76 -21.94 -4.94
N PRO A 159 5.63 -21.95 -4.19
CA PRO A 159 5.58 -22.32 -2.77
C PRO A 159 5.96 -23.78 -2.53
N LEU A 160 5.53 -24.70 -3.39
CA LEU A 160 5.87 -26.13 -3.29
C LEU A 160 7.38 -26.38 -3.41
N ARG A 161 8.10 -25.56 -4.20
CA ARG A 161 9.58 -25.55 -4.24
C ARG A 161 10.26 -25.19 -2.93
N ARG A 162 9.53 -24.57 -2.01
CA ARG A 162 9.98 -24.19 -0.67
C ARG A 162 9.39 -25.10 0.41
N GLY A 163 8.69 -26.18 0.03
CA GLY A 163 8.01 -27.08 0.96
C GLY A 163 6.72 -26.51 1.57
N LEU A 164 6.11 -25.48 0.95
CA LEU A 164 4.89 -24.83 1.45
C LEU A 164 3.64 -25.33 0.70
N LEU A 165 2.52 -25.52 1.41
CA LEU A 165 1.25 -26.00 0.85
C LEU A 165 0.58 -24.97 -0.08
N LEU A 166 -0.15 -25.45 -1.09
CA LEU A 166 -0.84 -24.62 -2.10
C LEU A 166 -1.97 -23.73 -1.54
N GLU A 167 -2.44 -23.97 -0.31
CA GLU A 167 -3.46 -23.15 0.34
C GLU A 167 -2.92 -21.81 0.89
N GLU A 168 -1.61 -21.67 1.10
CA GLU A 168 -0.98 -20.50 1.76
C GLU A 168 -0.70 -19.31 0.83
N VAL A 169 -1.07 -19.39 -0.45
CA VAL A 169 -0.32 -18.71 -1.51
C VAL A 169 -0.58 -17.19 -1.65
N HIS A 170 -1.47 -16.56 -0.88
CA HIS A 170 -1.98 -15.23 -1.28
C HIS A 170 -1.91 -14.07 -0.26
N GLU A 171 -1.05 -14.14 0.76
CA GLU A 171 -0.86 -13.03 1.72
C GLU A 171 0.50 -12.28 1.59
N ARG A 172 1.17 -12.37 0.44
CA ARG A 172 2.49 -11.75 0.24
C ARG A 172 2.42 -10.23 0.14
N VAL A 173 3.13 -9.53 1.02
CA VAL A 173 3.32 -8.07 0.95
C VAL A 173 4.21 -7.71 -0.22
N THR A 174 3.83 -6.70 -1.00
CA THR A 174 4.64 -6.17 -2.11
C THR A 174 5.45 -4.94 -1.70
N PRO A 175 6.59 -4.65 -2.36
CA PRO A 175 7.38 -3.43 -2.09
C PRO A 175 6.56 -2.14 -2.20
N ARG A 176 5.61 -2.09 -3.15
CA ARG A 176 4.72 -0.95 -3.35
C ARG A 176 3.74 -0.77 -2.19
N GLU A 177 3.27 -1.86 -1.60
CA GLU A 177 2.45 -1.80 -0.39
C GLU A 177 3.24 -1.29 0.81
N VAL A 178 4.47 -1.79 1.02
CA VAL A 178 5.36 -1.29 2.08
C VAL A 178 5.62 0.20 1.92
N ALA A 179 5.95 0.65 0.71
CA ALA A 179 6.17 2.07 0.44
C ALA A 179 4.94 2.92 0.76
N ARG A 180 3.75 2.44 0.38
CA ARG A 180 2.48 3.07 0.75
C ARG A 180 2.30 3.09 2.27
N TRP A 181 2.56 2.00 2.98
CA TRP A 181 2.42 1.95 4.44
C TRP A 181 3.37 2.90 5.17
N ILE A 182 4.61 3.03 4.70
CA ILE A 182 5.60 3.96 5.27
C ILE A 182 5.23 5.41 4.98
N ALA A 183 4.70 5.71 3.78
CA ALA A 183 4.27 7.05 3.41
C ALA A 183 2.90 7.45 3.98
N THR A 184 2.07 6.50 4.42
CA THR A 184 0.74 6.83 4.97
C THR A 184 0.88 7.36 6.40
N ALA A 185 0.15 8.43 6.73
CA ALA A 185 0.13 8.99 8.08
C ALA A 185 -0.31 7.94 9.14
N PRO A 186 0.26 7.92 10.36
CA PRO A 186 -0.02 6.90 11.38
C PRO A 186 -1.51 6.72 11.71
N ASP A 187 -2.26 7.80 11.79
CA ASP A 187 -3.69 7.87 12.08
C ASP A 187 -4.58 7.33 10.94
N GLN A 188 -4.08 7.37 9.71
CA GLN A 188 -4.76 6.85 8.52
C GLN A 188 -4.50 5.36 8.26
N ARG A 189 -3.60 4.74 9.04
CA ARG A 189 -3.28 3.30 8.94
C ARG A 189 -4.23 2.49 9.81
N GLY A 190 -5.01 1.61 9.19
CA GLY A 190 -5.80 0.63 9.93
C GLY A 190 -4.92 -0.32 10.75
N LEU A 191 -5.46 -0.86 11.86
CA LEU A 191 -4.69 -1.69 12.81
C LEU A 191 -3.90 -2.83 12.15
N HIS A 192 -4.51 -3.54 11.20
CA HIS A 192 -3.84 -4.62 10.48
C HIS A 192 -2.56 -4.15 9.75
N VAL A 193 -2.58 -2.97 9.14
CA VAL A 193 -1.39 -2.39 8.51
C VAL A 193 -0.37 -1.97 9.55
N ARG A 194 -0.80 -1.41 10.69
CA ARG A 194 0.08 -1.00 11.79
C ARG A 194 0.85 -2.20 12.36
N GLU A 195 0.18 -3.31 12.64
CA GLU A 195 0.82 -4.52 13.17
C GLU A 195 1.78 -5.17 12.17
N ARG A 196 1.39 -5.29 10.90
CA ARG A 196 2.25 -5.84 9.84
C ARG A 196 3.48 -4.99 9.60
N LEU A 197 3.30 -3.67 9.60
CA LEU A 197 4.42 -2.75 9.46
C LEU A 197 5.33 -2.81 10.68
N ALA A 198 4.80 -2.84 11.90
CA ALA A 198 5.61 -2.95 13.12
C ALA A 198 6.54 -4.17 13.08
N ARG A 199 6.03 -5.36 12.76
CA ARG A 199 6.84 -6.57 12.58
C ARG A 199 7.92 -6.42 11.51
N LEU A 200 7.56 -5.85 10.37
CA LEU A 200 8.49 -5.65 9.27
C LEU A 200 9.63 -4.69 9.65
N LEU A 201 9.31 -3.62 10.39
CA LEU A 201 10.30 -2.64 10.82
C LEU A 201 11.21 -3.18 11.93
N GLU A 202 10.67 -4.01 12.84
CA GLU A 202 11.48 -4.73 13.84
C GLU A 202 12.45 -5.71 13.19
N HIS A 203 12.03 -6.39 12.12
CA HIS A 203 12.85 -7.36 11.39
C HIS A 203 13.87 -6.72 10.43
N CYS A 204 13.61 -5.53 9.89
CA CYS A 204 14.47 -4.88 8.90
C CYS A 204 14.89 -3.47 9.34
N PRO A 205 16.11 -3.32 9.88
CA PRO A 205 16.66 -2.03 10.33
C PRO A 205 16.67 -0.95 9.25
N GLU A 206 16.90 -1.32 7.99
CA GLU A 206 16.92 -0.40 6.85
C GLU A 206 15.54 0.19 6.56
N LEU A 207 14.48 -0.63 6.63
CA LEU A 207 13.11 -0.16 6.50
C LEU A 207 12.69 0.66 7.72
N GLN A 208 13.15 0.33 8.93
CA GLN A 208 12.94 1.14 10.13
C GLN A 208 13.58 2.52 10.00
N ARG A 209 14.85 2.58 9.59
CA ARG A 209 15.55 3.86 9.34
C ARG A 209 14.85 4.68 8.27
N THR A 210 14.43 4.04 7.18
CA THR A 210 13.62 4.68 6.13
C THR A 210 12.31 5.24 6.68
N HIS A 211 11.60 4.47 7.51
CA HIS A 211 10.36 4.91 8.14
C HIS A 211 10.57 6.14 9.03
N THR A 212 11.62 6.14 9.87
CA THR A 212 11.97 7.30 10.71
C THR A 212 12.22 8.56 9.87
N LEU A 213 13.09 8.48 8.86
CA LEU A 213 13.42 9.61 7.99
C LEU A 213 12.20 10.17 7.24
N VAL A 214 11.28 9.28 6.83
CA VAL A 214 10.02 9.68 6.19
C VAL A 214 9.09 10.38 7.18
N ARG A 215 9.09 9.98 8.46
CA ARG A 215 8.28 10.62 9.51
C ARG A 215 8.82 11.99 9.91
N GLU A 216 10.14 12.15 9.98
CA GLU A 216 10.77 13.46 10.22
C GLU A 216 10.43 14.45 9.10
N PHE A 217 10.50 14.03 7.84
CA PHE A 217 10.12 14.89 6.73
C PHE A 217 8.63 15.23 6.72
N ALA A 218 7.76 14.27 7.05
CA ALA A 218 6.33 14.53 7.21
C ALA A 218 6.07 15.56 8.32
N ALA A 219 6.76 15.45 9.46
CA ALA A 219 6.63 16.38 10.57
C ALA A 219 7.05 17.81 10.17
N MET A 220 8.12 17.97 9.39
CA MET A 220 8.52 19.29 8.84
C MET A 220 7.43 19.88 7.93
N LEU A 221 6.82 19.07 7.06
CA LEU A 221 5.72 19.51 6.20
C LEU A 221 4.46 19.88 6.98
N ASP A 222 4.11 19.10 8.01
CA ASP A 222 2.93 19.33 8.85
C ASP A 222 3.11 20.58 9.72
N ALA A 223 4.32 20.80 10.27
CA ALA A 223 4.67 21.98 11.05
C ALA A 223 4.92 23.24 10.20
N GLN A 224 5.12 23.07 8.89
CA GLN A 224 5.59 24.11 7.97
C GLN A 224 6.90 24.76 8.44
N ASP A 225 7.78 23.94 9.03
CA ASP A 225 9.07 24.36 9.58
C ASP A 225 10.20 23.58 8.92
N ALA A 226 11.12 24.31 8.28
CA ALA A 226 12.28 23.77 7.58
C ALA A 226 13.57 23.84 8.40
N ALA A 227 13.54 24.25 9.68
CA ALA A 227 14.74 24.42 10.50
C ALA A 227 15.59 23.15 10.59
N LEU A 228 14.95 21.98 10.59
CA LEU A 228 15.63 20.68 10.65
C LEU A 228 16.04 20.13 9.28
N LEU A 229 15.74 20.82 8.17
CA LEU A 229 16.01 20.31 6.82
C LEU A 229 17.51 20.02 6.59
N PRO A 230 18.46 20.90 6.95
CA PRO A 230 19.88 20.62 6.70
C PRO A 230 20.37 19.37 7.45
N ALA A 231 20.00 19.25 8.74
CA ALA A 231 20.34 18.08 9.56
C ALA A 231 19.68 16.81 9.02
N TRP A 232 18.43 16.89 8.55
CA TRP A 232 17.74 15.76 7.92
C TRP A 232 18.45 15.32 6.63
N LEU A 233 18.96 16.25 5.81
CA LEU A 233 19.76 15.93 4.62
C LEU A 233 21.11 15.27 4.96
N ASP A 234 21.72 15.64 6.08
CA ASP A 234 22.92 14.96 6.59
C ASP A 234 22.59 13.52 6.97
N GLN A 235 21.49 13.30 7.69
CA GLN A 235 21.03 11.96 8.04
C GLN A 235 20.71 11.10 6.81
N LEU A 236 20.08 11.66 5.78
CA LEU A 236 19.87 10.93 4.52
C LEU A 236 21.19 10.49 3.89
N THR A 237 22.20 11.36 3.93
CA THR A 237 23.54 11.10 3.36
C THR A 237 24.27 9.98 4.12
N THR A 238 24.17 9.98 5.46
CA THR A 238 24.81 8.98 6.32
C THR A 238 23.94 7.75 6.62
N SER A 239 22.73 7.69 6.06
CA SER A 239 21.78 6.60 6.32
C SER A 239 22.23 5.22 5.81
N HIS A 240 23.29 5.16 5.00
CA HIS A 240 23.73 3.99 4.23
C HIS A 240 22.64 3.44 3.29
N LEU A 241 21.65 4.27 2.91
CA LEU A 241 20.60 3.93 1.95
C LEU A 241 20.83 4.72 0.65
N PRO A 242 21.38 4.10 -0.42
CA PRO A 242 21.79 4.83 -1.62
C PRO A 242 20.67 5.66 -2.28
N ALA A 243 19.44 5.14 -2.25
CA ALA A 243 18.26 5.83 -2.77
C ALA A 243 17.96 7.15 -2.03
N LEU A 244 18.16 7.19 -0.71
CA LEU A 244 17.97 8.40 0.10
C LEU A 244 19.18 9.33 0.01
N ALA A 245 20.40 8.80 0.00
CA ALA A 245 21.61 9.60 -0.18
C ALA A 245 21.61 10.35 -1.54
N SER A 246 21.16 9.70 -2.61
CA SER A 246 20.96 10.34 -3.92
C SER A 246 19.90 11.44 -3.86
N MET A 247 18.81 11.23 -3.13
CA MET A 247 17.77 12.25 -2.95
C MET A 247 18.29 13.46 -2.16
N ALA A 248 19.10 13.23 -1.13
CA ALA A 248 19.73 14.30 -0.36
C ALA A 248 20.58 15.21 -1.26
N LYS A 249 21.40 14.62 -2.13
CA LYS A 249 22.20 15.37 -3.11
C LYS A 249 21.32 16.25 -4.00
N SER A 250 20.25 15.69 -4.58
CA SER A 250 19.32 16.45 -5.43
C SER A 250 18.58 17.56 -4.67
N ILE A 251 18.24 17.36 -3.40
CA ILE A 251 17.59 18.40 -2.60
C ILE A 251 18.58 19.53 -2.27
N ARG A 252 19.84 19.22 -1.99
CA ARG A 252 20.87 20.25 -1.70
C ARG A 252 21.09 21.21 -2.87
N GLU A 253 20.98 20.72 -4.11
CA GLU A 253 21.09 21.55 -5.31
C GLU A 253 20.00 22.65 -5.36
N ASP A 254 18.83 22.39 -4.77
CA ASP A 254 17.68 23.29 -4.73
C ASP A 254 17.21 23.61 -3.29
N GLU A 255 18.13 23.60 -2.31
CA GLU A 255 17.78 23.62 -0.87
C GLU A 255 16.93 24.82 -0.49
N ALA A 256 17.27 26.01 -0.99
CA ALA A 256 16.51 27.24 -0.76
C ALA A 256 15.06 27.12 -1.27
N ALA A 257 14.85 26.51 -2.44
CA ALA A 257 13.51 26.32 -3.00
C ALA A 257 12.70 25.29 -2.21
N VAL A 258 13.37 24.25 -1.67
CA VAL A 258 12.74 23.25 -0.79
C VAL A 258 12.37 23.84 0.55
N MET A 259 13.24 24.64 1.18
CA MET A 259 12.91 25.36 2.40
C MET A 259 11.68 26.24 2.22
N GLN A 260 11.62 27.02 1.14
CA GLN A 260 10.43 27.84 0.83
C GLN A 260 9.20 26.96 0.53
N GLY A 261 9.40 25.80 -0.11
CA GLY A 261 8.35 24.82 -0.34
C GLY A 261 7.76 24.26 0.95
N ILE A 262 8.56 24.11 2.01
CA ILE A 262 8.12 23.65 3.33
C ILE A 262 7.45 24.78 4.12
N THR A 263 8.03 25.98 4.15
CA THR A 263 7.57 27.06 5.04
C THR A 263 6.41 27.89 4.50
N THR A 264 6.22 27.96 3.18
CA THR A 264 5.18 28.81 2.57
C THR A 264 3.93 28.02 2.23
N SER A 265 2.77 28.70 2.20
CA SER A 265 1.51 28.08 1.75
C SER A 265 1.40 27.89 0.23
N PHE A 266 2.44 28.25 -0.54
CA PHE A 266 2.42 28.16 -2.00
C PHE A 266 2.60 26.71 -2.46
N SER A 267 1.65 26.19 -3.24
CA SER A 267 1.77 24.92 -3.96
C SER A 267 1.83 25.19 -5.47
N SER A 268 2.72 24.52 -6.19
CA SER A 268 2.77 24.63 -7.64
C SER A 268 1.72 23.77 -8.36
N GLY A 269 1.00 22.89 -7.65
CA GLY A 269 -0.01 21.99 -8.20
C GLY A 269 -1.08 22.64 -9.09
N VAL A 270 -1.54 23.86 -8.77
CA VAL A 270 -2.46 24.62 -9.66
C VAL A 270 -1.77 25.01 -10.97
N ASN A 271 -0.49 25.38 -10.90
CA ASN A 271 0.32 25.70 -12.07
C ASN A 271 0.66 24.43 -12.88
N GLU A 272 0.93 23.29 -12.23
CA GLU A 272 1.15 22.01 -12.91
C GLU A 272 -0.08 21.55 -13.71
N GLY A 273 -1.28 21.69 -13.14
CA GLY A 273 -2.53 21.42 -13.86
C GLY A 273 -2.67 22.30 -15.11
N ARG A 274 -2.39 23.61 -14.96
CA ARG A 274 -2.40 24.56 -16.08
C ARG A 274 -1.33 24.25 -17.13
N ILE A 275 -0.12 23.88 -16.72
CA ILE A 275 0.96 23.48 -17.62
C ILE A 275 0.58 22.19 -18.35
N THR A 276 -0.08 21.25 -17.69
CA THR A 276 -0.56 20.00 -18.30
C THR A 276 -1.62 20.27 -19.35
N ASP A 277 -2.59 21.15 -19.05
CA ASP A 277 -3.59 21.61 -20.01
C ASP A 277 -2.92 22.23 -21.25
N VAL A 278 -1.93 23.12 -21.05
CA VAL A 278 -1.19 23.75 -22.15
C VAL A 278 -0.40 22.72 -22.96
N LYS A 279 0.29 21.78 -22.30
CA LYS A 279 1.03 20.69 -22.95
C LYS A 279 0.09 19.79 -23.76
N LEU A 280 -1.09 19.49 -23.24
CA LEU A 280 -2.11 18.73 -23.95
C LEU A 280 -2.58 19.47 -25.21
N GLN A 281 -2.90 20.76 -25.11
CA GLN A 281 -3.27 21.56 -26.28
C GLN A 281 -2.16 21.58 -27.33
N LYS A 282 -0.90 21.75 -26.92
CA LYS A 282 0.24 21.69 -27.84
C LYS A 282 0.37 20.32 -28.52
N ARG A 283 0.14 19.21 -27.80
CA ARG A 283 0.16 17.84 -28.37
C ARG A 283 -0.97 17.60 -29.35
N ILE A 284 -2.20 18.01 -29.03
CA ILE A 284 -3.36 17.93 -29.95
C ILE A 284 -3.05 18.66 -31.28
N MET A 285 -2.23 19.70 -31.23
CA MET A 285 -1.84 20.49 -32.39
C MET A 285 -0.53 20.02 -33.05
N GLY A 286 -0.15 18.76 -32.84
CA GLY A 286 1.04 18.17 -33.47
C GLY A 286 2.35 18.86 -33.07
N GLY A 287 2.41 19.48 -31.89
CA GLY A 287 3.63 20.08 -31.33
C GLY A 287 4.05 21.43 -31.91
N ARG A 288 3.43 21.89 -33.01
CA ARG A 288 3.87 23.04 -33.81
C ARG A 288 3.22 24.37 -33.45
N ALA A 289 2.30 24.39 -32.47
CA ALA A 289 1.65 25.62 -32.04
C ALA A 289 2.64 26.58 -31.35
N GLY A 290 2.84 27.76 -31.94
CA GLY A 290 3.57 28.87 -31.32
C GLY A 290 2.81 29.51 -30.16
N VAL A 291 3.50 30.31 -29.35
CA VAL A 291 2.94 30.98 -28.15
C VAL A 291 1.65 31.77 -28.43
N PRO A 292 1.52 32.55 -29.51
CA PRO A 292 0.28 33.30 -29.78
C PRO A 292 -0.96 32.42 -29.93
N LEU A 293 -0.82 31.30 -30.64
CA LEU A 293 -1.91 30.36 -30.90
C LEU A 293 -2.28 29.55 -29.65
N LEU A 294 -1.28 29.16 -28.85
CA LEU A 294 -1.51 28.53 -27.55
C LEU A 294 -2.25 29.47 -26.60
N ARG A 295 -1.90 30.76 -26.58
CA ARG A 295 -2.57 31.78 -25.77
C ARG A 295 -4.06 31.88 -26.13
N GLN A 296 -4.38 31.98 -27.42
CA GLN A 296 -5.77 32.03 -27.88
C GLN A 296 -6.57 30.79 -27.47
N ARG A 297 -6.01 29.58 -27.63
CA ARG A 297 -6.69 28.34 -27.20
C ARG A 297 -6.90 28.25 -25.69
N VAL A 298 -5.91 28.66 -24.89
CA VAL A 298 -6.04 28.66 -23.43
C VAL A 298 -7.16 29.62 -22.99
N VAL A 299 -7.23 30.82 -23.59
CA VAL A 299 -8.30 31.79 -23.32
C VAL A 299 -9.66 31.22 -23.74
N LEU A 300 -9.74 30.60 -24.92
CA LEU A 300 -10.97 29.96 -25.41
C LEU A 300 -11.44 28.84 -24.46
N ILE A 301 -10.54 27.96 -24.02
CA ILE A 301 -10.87 26.87 -23.08
C ILE A 301 -11.30 27.43 -21.71
N ALA A 302 -10.61 28.45 -21.20
CA ALA A 302 -10.98 29.11 -19.95
C ALA A 302 -12.33 29.85 -20.06
N HIS A 303 -12.67 30.36 -21.25
CA HIS A 303 -13.99 30.92 -21.53
C HIS A 303 -15.07 29.83 -21.58
N LEU A 304 -14.84 28.75 -22.32
CA LEU A 304 -15.76 27.61 -22.43
C LEU A 304 -16.03 26.93 -21.08
N ARG A 305 -14.99 26.69 -20.28
CA ARG A 305 -15.13 26.11 -18.91
C ARG A 305 -15.95 26.99 -17.96
N ARG A 306 -15.98 28.31 -18.18
CA ARG A 306 -16.79 29.25 -17.37
C ARG A 306 -18.25 29.30 -17.81
N HIS A 307 -18.52 29.12 -19.10
CA HIS A 307 -19.87 29.22 -19.66
C HIS A 307 -20.60 27.87 -19.71
N TYR A 308 -19.86 26.75 -19.63
CA TYR A 308 -20.41 25.40 -19.61
C TYR A 308 -19.78 24.56 -18.48
N PRO A 309 -20.11 24.84 -17.20
CA PRO A 309 -19.71 23.98 -16.09
C PRO A 309 -20.48 22.65 -16.15
N GLY A 310 -20.00 21.69 -16.96
CA GLY A 310 -20.44 20.30 -16.96
C GLY A 310 -21.92 20.06 -17.24
N SER A 311 -22.32 20.05 -18.52
CA SER A 311 -23.57 19.42 -18.95
C SER A 311 -23.45 17.89 -18.82
N ASN A 312 -23.64 17.36 -17.60
CA ASN A 312 -24.13 15.99 -17.44
C ASN A 312 -25.64 16.01 -17.65
N SER A 313 -26.06 16.18 -18.91
CA SER A 313 -27.43 15.83 -19.29
C SER A 313 -27.47 14.31 -19.53
N PRO A 314 -28.42 13.59 -18.92
CA PRO A 314 -28.60 12.18 -19.20
C PRO A 314 -29.02 12.02 -20.66
N VAL A 315 -28.42 11.06 -21.35
CA VAL A 315 -28.85 10.62 -22.68
C VAL A 315 -30.28 10.08 -22.52
N PRO A 316 -31.29 10.60 -23.26
CA PRO A 316 -32.63 10.05 -23.24
C PRO A 316 -32.66 8.65 -23.90
N PRO A 317 -33.65 7.81 -23.55
CA PRO A 317 -33.60 6.35 -23.65
C PRO A 317 -33.40 5.78 -25.06
#